data_AF-A0A318P4H9-F1
#
_entry.id   AF-A0A318P4H9-F1
#
_cell.length_a   1.000
_cell.length_b   1.000
_cell.length_c   1.000
_cell.angle_alpha   90.00
_cell.angle_beta   90.00
_cell.angle_gamma   90.00
#
_symmetry.space_group_name_H-M   'P 1'
#
loop_
_entity.id
_entity.type
_entity.pdbx_description
1 polymer ?
#
loop_
_entity_poly.entity_id
_entity_poly.type
_entity_poly.pdbx_seq_one_letter_code
_entity_poly.pdbx_strand_id
1 'polypeptide(L)'
;MKRIFIVTTLFFTSLCSLYGYANENYYKTIESNLSQVGYFSLGMNGFAGKISEGEVAVIDILKSKNATDIFLRIANNPKATPESKLYAVCGLKQLGKLNNNDGKSIFEKEWNDDVSILKADILRKEKFKHLYFGILNHGCM
;
A
#
# COMPACT_ATOMS: atom_id res chain seq x y z
N MET A 1 46.99 -8.17 -14.48
CA MET A 1 45.86 -7.19 -14.53
C MET A 1 44.52 -7.86 -14.80
N LYS A 2 44.35 -8.73 -15.82
CA LYS A 2 43.07 -9.42 -16.13
C LYS A 2 42.41 -10.16 -14.94
N ARG A 3 43.18 -10.86 -14.09
CA ARG A 3 42.62 -11.59 -12.92
C ARG A 3 42.09 -10.68 -11.80
N ILE A 4 42.67 -9.50 -11.60
CA ILE A 4 42.20 -8.54 -10.59
C ILE A 4 40.84 -7.94 -11.01
N PHE A 5 40.66 -7.65 -12.30
CA PHE A 5 39.39 -7.17 -12.85
C PHE A 5 38.24 -8.20 -12.76
N ILE A 6 38.54 -9.50 -12.83
CA ILE A 6 37.53 -10.57 -12.69
C ILE A 6 37.08 -10.74 -11.23
N VAL A 7 38.01 -10.64 -10.28
CA VAL A 7 37.69 -10.76 -8.85
C VAL A 7 36.88 -9.56 -8.36
N THR A 8 37.19 -8.35 -8.83
CA THR A 8 36.40 -7.15 -8.48
C THR A 8 35.01 -7.14 -9.10
N THR A 9 34.82 -7.68 -10.32
CA THR A 9 33.48 -7.79 -10.94
C THR A 9 32.60 -8.86 -10.29
N LEU A 10 33.18 -9.99 -9.85
CA LEU A 10 32.45 -11.01 -9.07
C LEU A 10 32.03 -10.53 -7.67
N PHE A 11 32.85 -9.71 -7.02
CA PHE A 11 32.48 -9.11 -5.72
C PHE A 11 31.35 -8.08 -5.85
N PHE A 12 31.39 -7.22 -6.87
CA PHE A 12 30.35 -6.20 -7.08
C PHE A 12 28.97 -6.80 -7.41
N THR A 13 28.92 -7.89 -8.19
CA THR A 13 27.65 -8.58 -8.52
C THR A 13 27.03 -9.30 -7.32
N SER A 14 27.85 -9.85 -6.42
CA SER A 14 27.39 -10.43 -5.16
C SER A 14 26.80 -9.38 -4.20
N LEU A 15 27.41 -8.19 -4.11
CA LEU A 15 26.89 -7.10 -3.29
C LEU A 15 25.55 -6.56 -3.83
N CYS A 16 25.44 -6.33 -5.14
CA CYS A 16 24.18 -5.85 -5.74
C CYS A 16 23.01 -6.81 -5.56
N SER A 17 23.25 -8.13 -5.57
CA SER A 17 22.19 -9.11 -5.36
C SER A 17 21.68 -9.12 -3.91
N LEU A 18 22.56 -9.02 -2.92
CA LEU A 18 22.16 -8.92 -1.50
C LEU A 18 21.29 -7.70 -1.19
N TYR A 19 21.61 -6.53 -1.76
CA TYR A 19 20.77 -5.34 -1.62
C TYR A 19 19.38 -5.52 -2.25
N GLY A 20 19.30 -6.22 -3.38
CA GLY A 20 18.02 -6.58 -4.01
C GLY A 20 17.15 -7.45 -3.11
N TYR A 21 17.71 -8.52 -2.55
CA TYR A 21 17.00 -9.43 -1.65
C TYR A 21 16.53 -8.77 -0.35
N ALA A 22 17.36 -7.91 0.25
CA ALA A 22 16.97 -7.18 1.46
C ALA A 22 15.79 -6.23 1.18
N ASN A 23 15.81 -5.54 0.03
CA ASN A 23 14.74 -4.63 -0.37
C ASN A 23 13.42 -5.35 -0.67
N GLU A 24 13.49 -6.53 -1.30
CA GLU A 24 12.29 -7.34 -1.55
C GLU A 24 11.65 -7.85 -0.25
N ASN A 25 12.47 -8.35 0.69
CA ASN A 25 11.98 -8.79 2.00
C ASN A 25 11.39 -7.64 2.84
N TYR A 26 11.95 -6.43 2.71
CA TYR A 26 11.41 -5.23 3.34
C TYR A 26 9.97 -4.96 2.88
N TYR A 27 9.74 -4.88 1.57
CA TYR A 27 8.41 -4.62 1.04
C TYR A 27 7.42 -5.76 1.28
N LYS A 28 7.88 -7.01 1.29
CA LYS A 28 7.05 -8.16 1.65
C LYS A 28 6.55 -8.08 3.09
N THR A 29 7.39 -7.60 4.00
CA THR A 29 7.01 -7.36 5.40
C THR A 29 5.96 -6.26 5.50
N ILE A 30 6.16 -5.13 4.81
CA ILE A 30 5.19 -4.03 4.79
C ILE A 30 3.86 -4.48 4.20
N GLU A 31 3.88 -5.21 3.08
CA GLU A 31 2.68 -5.77 2.45
C GLU A 31 1.89 -6.68 3.40
N SER A 32 2.59 -7.56 4.11
CA SER A 32 1.99 -8.47 5.09
C SER A 32 1.34 -7.70 6.24
N ASN A 33 2.03 -6.70 6.79
CA ASN A 33 1.51 -5.89 7.90
C ASN A 33 0.33 -5.04 7.43
N LEU A 34 0.46 -4.38 6.27
CA LEU A 34 -0.61 -3.56 5.71
C LEU A 34 -1.86 -4.39 5.44
N SER A 35 -1.73 -5.65 5.00
CA SER A 35 -2.85 -6.58 4.76
C SER A 35 -3.65 -6.94 6.01
N GLN A 36 -3.15 -6.64 7.22
CA GLN A 36 -3.80 -6.99 8.48
C GLN A 36 -4.33 -5.77 9.26
N VAL A 37 -4.13 -4.55 8.74
CA VAL A 37 -4.55 -3.31 9.42
C VAL A 37 -6.08 -3.31 9.61
N GLY A 38 -6.53 -3.02 10.83
CA GLY A 38 -7.95 -3.07 11.20
C GLY A 38 -8.68 -1.72 11.23
N TYR A 39 -8.01 -0.62 10.85
CA TYR A 39 -8.64 0.69 10.71
C TYR A 39 -8.02 1.46 9.54
N PHE A 40 -8.84 2.18 8.78
CA PHE A 40 -8.39 3.08 7.72
C PHE A 40 -8.33 4.51 8.26
N SER A 41 -7.21 5.19 8.00
CA SER A 41 -6.97 6.52 8.55
C SER A 41 -5.94 7.23 7.70
N LEU A 42 -6.31 8.40 7.20
CA LEU A 42 -5.44 9.29 6.45
C LEU A 42 -5.28 10.60 7.22
N GLY A 43 -4.11 11.21 7.07
CA GLY A 43 -3.75 12.46 7.70
C GLY A 43 -3.37 12.31 9.18
N MET A 44 -3.16 13.45 9.82
CA MET A 44 -2.78 13.51 11.23
C MET A 44 -4.01 13.30 12.12
N ASN A 45 -3.99 12.24 12.91
CA ASN A 45 -5.08 11.89 13.83
C ASN A 45 -4.65 12.09 15.29
N GLY A 46 -5.61 12.44 16.16
CA GLY A 46 -5.39 12.79 17.56
C GLY A 46 -4.79 14.19 17.81
N PHE A 47 -4.79 14.62 19.07
CA PHE A 47 -4.38 15.97 19.49
C PHE A 47 -2.93 16.33 19.12
N ALA A 48 -1.99 15.38 19.27
CA ALA A 48 -0.59 15.57 18.86
C ALA A 48 -0.36 15.30 17.36
N GLY A 49 -1.37 14.77 16.65
CA GLY A 49 -1.32 14.45 15.23
C GLY A 49 -0.30 13.34 14.89
N LYS A 50 -0.77 12.10 14.78
CA LYS A 50 0.04 10.97 14.34
C LYS A 50 -0.48 10.42 13.01
N ILE A 51 0.45 10.13 12.10
CA ILE A 51 0.16 9.40 10.85
C ILE A 51 -0.07 7.93 11.19
N SER A 52 -1.10 7.32 10.62
CA SER A 52 -1.43 5.93 10.87
C SER A 52 -0.37 4.97 10.32
N GLU A 53 -0.25 3.78 10.91
CA GLU A 53 0.69 2.76 10.43
C GLU A 53 0.36 2.31 9.00
N GLY A 54 -0.92 2.27 8.64
CA GLY A 54 -1.36 1.96 7.29
C GLY A 54 -0.96 3.04 6.28
N GLU A 55 -1.05 4.32 6.64
CA GLU A 55 -0.60 5.42 5.78
C GLU A 55 0.92 5.45 5.62
N VAL A 56 1.67 5.21 6.69
CA VAL A 56 3.13 5.04 6.62
C VAL A 56 3.50 3.90 5.67
N ALA A 57 2.80 2.77 5.75
CA ALA A 57 3.02 1.63 4.86
C ALA A 57 2.74 1.98 3.38
N VAL A 58 1.68 2.75 3.10
CA VAL A 58 1.39 3.24 1.74
C VAL A 58 2.53 4.13 1.22
N ILE A 59 2.95 5.11 2.02
CA ILE A 59 4.05 6.03 1.67
C ILE A 59 5.34 5.25 1.36
N ASP A 60 5.63 4.21 2.13
CA ASP A 60 6.82 3.39 1.89
C ASP A 60 6.70 2.51 0.64
N ILE A 61 5.56 1.84 0.44
CA ILE A 61 5.31 1.02 -0.76
C ILE A 61 5.43 1.88 -2.02
N LEU A 62 4.96 3.13 -2.00
CA LEU A 62 5.05 4.06 -3.13
C LEU A 62 6.49 4.37 -3.56
N LYS A 63 7.49 4.22 -2.67
CA LYS A 63 8.91 4.35 -3.02
C LYS A 63 9.45 3.15 -3.80
N SER A 64 8.71 2.02 -3.81
CA SER A 64 9.10 0.80 -4.50
C SER A 64 8.93 0.94 -6.01
N LYS A 65 9.86 0.34 -6.77
CA LYS A 65 9.68 0.16 -8.23
C LYS A 65 8.48 -0.73 -8.58
N ASN A 66 8.08 -1.61 -7.65
CA ASN A 66 6.99 -2.56 -7.82
C ASN A 66 5.72 -2.15 -7.06
N ALA A 67 5.56 -0.85 -6.76
CA ALA A 67 4.45 -0.34 -5.94
C ALA A 67 3.07 -0.76 -6.47
N THR A 68 2.86 -0.69 -7.79
CA THR A 68 1.59 -1.11 -8.43
C THR A 68 1.27 -2.57 -8.11
N ASP A 69 2.24 -3.46 -8.28
CA ASP A 69 2.04 -4.90 -8.06
C ASP A 69 1.76 -5.23 -6.59
N ILE A 70 2.44 -4.53 -5.67
CA ILE A 70 2.20 -4.68 -4.23
C ILE A 70 0.75 -4.31 -3.90
N PHE A 71 0.27 -3.15 -4.35
CA PHE A 71 -1.11 -2.75 -4.08
C PHE A 71 -2.15 -3.65 -4.78
N LEU A 72 -1.86 -4.14 -5.98
CA LEU A 72 -2.73 -5.11 -6.64
C LEU A 72 -2.78 -6.44 -5.88
N ARG A 73 -1.68 -6.91 -5.29
CA ARG A 73 -1.69 -8.10 -4.42
C ARG A 73 -2.55 -7.88 -3.18
N ILE A 74 -2.43 -6.74 -2.51
CA ILE A 74 -3.28 -6.40 -1.36
C ILE A 74 -4.76 -6.34 -1.77
N ALA A 75 -5.08 -5.66 -2.87
CA ALA A 75 -6.44 -5.55 -3.39
C ALA A 75 -7.07 -6.92 -3.69
N ASN A 76 -6.30 -7.81 -4.31
CA ASN A 76 -6.77 -9.15 -4.69
C ASN A 76 -6.70 -10.18 -3.54
N ASN A 77 -6.00 -9.88 -2.44
CA ASN A 77 -5.83 -10.80 -1.33
C ASN A 77 -7.18 -11.03 -0.60
N PRO A 78 -7.75 -12.24 -0.62
CA PRO A 78 -9.01 -12.53 0.07
C PRO A 78 -8.89 -12.48 1.60
N LYS A 79 -7.67 -12.56 2.15
CA LYS A 79 -7.41 -12.46 3.59
C LYS A 79 -7.11 -11.04 4.06
N ALA A 80 -6.95 -10.08 3.15
CA ALA A 80 -6.74 -8.68 3.52
C ALA A 80 -8.04 -8.06 4.02
N THR A 81 -7.94 -7.22 5.05
CA THR A 81 -9.10 -6.52 5.60
C THR A 81 -9.68 -5.52 4.59
N PRO A 82 -10.96 -5.13 4.73
CA PRO A 82 -11.53 -4.04 3.96
C PRO A 82 -10.72 -2.73 4.08
N GLU A 83 -10.20 -2.43 5.27
CA GLU A 83 -9.35 -1.27 5.54
C GLU A 83 -8.05 -1.29 4.75
N SER A 84 -7.35 -2.44 4.75
CA SER A 84 -6.15 -2.67 3.95
C SER A 84 -6.40 -2.45 2.46
N LYS A 85 -7.55 -2.90 1.98
CA LYS A 85 -7.93 -2.74 0.58
C LYS A 85 -8.19 -1.28 0.23
N LEU A 86 -8.73 -0.46 1.13
CA LEU A 86 -8.82 0.99 0.92
C LEU A 86 -7.44 1.67 0.85
N TYR A 87 -6.48 1.24 1.67
CA TYR A 87 -5.10 1.71 1.50
C TYR A 87 -4.52 1.33 0.13
N ALA A 88 -4.86 0.15 -0.39
CA ALA A 88 -4.52 -0.24 -1.76
C ALA A 88 -5.22 0.64 -2.82
N VAL A 89 -6.50 1.00 -2.62
CA VAL A 89 -7.20 1.98 -3.47
C VAL A 89 -6.43 3.29 -3.51
N CYS A 90 -5.98 3.78 -2.35
CA CYS A 90 -5.17 5.00 -2.27
C CYS A 90 -3.87 4.89 -3.05
N GLY A 91 -3.09 3.84 -2.82
CA GLY A 91 -1.83 3.62 -3.52
C GLY A 91 -2.02 3.56 -5.04
N LEU A 92 -3.01 2.79 -5.51
CA LEU A 92 -3.31 2.67 -6.94
C LEU A 92 -3.82 3.99 -7.54
N LYS A 93 -4.63 4.77 -6.80
CA LYS A 93 -5.08 6.09 -7.24
C LYS A 93 -3.92 7.06 -7.39
N GLN A 94 -3.01 7.12 -6.43
CA GLN A 94 -1.82 7.99 -6.50
C GLN A 94 -0.87 7.60 -7.64
N LEU A 95 -0.80 6.32 -7.99
CA LEU A 95 -0.04 5.81 -9.13
C LEU A 95 -0.77 5.98 -10.49
N GLY A 96 -1.96 6.58 -10.51
CA GLY A 96 -2.76 6.76 -11.73
C GLY A 96 -3.32 5.45 -12.31
N LYS A 97 -3.44 4.40 -11.49
CA LYS A 97 -3.92 3.06 -11.87
C LYS A 97 -5.40 2.82 -11.60
N LEU A 98 -6.09 3.80 -11.03
CA LEU A 98 -7.54 3.80 -10.85
C LEU A 98 -8.16 5.05 -11.46
N ASN A 99 -9.15 4.85 -12.31
CA ASN A 99 -9.94 5.91 -12.93
C ASN A 99 -11.44 5.61 -12.79
N ASN A 100 -12.28 6.63 -12.96
CA ASN A 100 -13.75 6.52 -12.83
C ASN A 100 -14.42 5.81 -14.02
N ASN A 101 -13.68 5.50 -15.08
CA ASN A 101 -14.21 5.00 -16.35
C ASN A 101 -14.04 3.49 -16.52
N ASP A 102 -13.35 2.81 -15.60
CA ASP A 102 -13.20 1.36 -15.65
C ASP A 102 -14.54 0.71 -15.27
N GLY A 103 -15.24 0.14 -16.25
CA GLY A 103 -16.62 -0.35 -16.10
C GLY A 103 -16.85 -1.47 -15.08
N LYS A 104 -15.78 -2.03 -14.49
CA LYS A 104 -15.87 -2.98 -13.38
C LYS A 104 -14.69 -2.81 -12.42
N SER A 105 -14.97 -2.54 -11.14
CA SER A 105 -13.92 -2.36 -10.14
C SER A 105 -13.48 -3.69 -9.53
N ILE A 106 -12.17 -3.88 -9.30
CA ILE A 106 -11.65 -5.04 -8.57
C ILE A 106 -12.12 -5.09 -7.11
N PHE A 107 -12.69 -3.99 -6.62
CA PHE A 107 -13.19 -3.82 -5.24
C PHE A 107 -14.71 -4.00 -5.11
N GLU A 108 -15.40 -4.46 -6.15
CA GLU A 108 -16.86 -4.63 -6.13
C GLU A 108 -17.36 -5.57 -5.03
N LYS A 109 -16.59 -6.62 -4.76
CA LYS A 109 -16.92 -7.61 -3.72
C LYS A 109 -16.90 -6.99 -2.32
N GLU A 110 -16.13 -5.92 -2.10
CA GLU A 110 -16.04 -5.20 -0.83
C GLU A 110 -17.13 -4.14 -0.64
N TRP A 111 -17.93 -3.79 -1.66
CA TRP A 111 -18.82 -2.61 -1.61
C TRP A 111 -19.74 -2.52 -0.39
N ASN A 112 -20.23 -3.66 0.09
CA ASN A 112 -21.15 -3.73 1.21
C ASN A 112 -20.46 -3.90 2.57
N ASP A 113 -19.14 -4.08 2.58
CA ASP A 113 -18.35 -4.24 3.79
C ASP A 113 -18.33 -2.94 4.59
N ASP A 114 -18.38 -3.09 5.91
CA ASP A 114 -18.14 -1.99 6.84
C ASP A 114 -16.64 -1.85 7.07
N VAL A 115 -16.15 -0.62 6.97
CA VAL A 115 -14.77 -0.25 7.18
C VAL A 115 -14.70 0.61 8.43
N SER A 116 -13.83 0.23 9.36
CA SER A 116 -13.50 1.05 10.52
C SER A 116 -12.59 2.20 10.08
N ILE A 117 -13.06 3.43 10.22
CA ILE A 117 -12.31 4.63 9.88
C ILE A 117 -11.98 5.44 11.13
N LEU A 118 -10.71 5.85 11.25
CA LEU A 118 -10.27 6.78 12.28
C LEU A 118 -10.05 8.14 11.65
N LYS A 119 -10.85 9.13 12.06
CA LYS A 119 -10.74 10.52 11.64
C LYS A 119 -10.68 11.41 12.87
N ALA A 120 -9.63 12.22 12.97
CA ALA A 120 -9.28 12.97 14.16
C ALA A 120 -9.15 12.04 15.38
N ASP A 121 -10.11 12.09 16.30
CA ASP A 121 -10.18 11.30 17.52
C ASP A 121 -11.39 10.33 17.54
N ILE A 122 -12.09 10.20 16.40
CA ILE A 122 -13.33 9.41 16.30
C ILE A 122 -13.11 8.19 15.41
N LEU A 123 -13.34 7.00 15.98
CA LEU A 123 -13.44 5.74 15.25
C LEU A 123 -14.91 5.45 14.92
N ARG A 124 -15.23 5.28 13.63
CA ARG A 124 -16.58 4.94 13.18
C ARG A 124 -16.56 3.97 12.02
N LYS A 125 -17.71 3.38 11.68
CA LYS A 125 -17.85 2.50 10.52
C LYS A 125 -18.51 3.23 9.36
N GLU A 126 -17.96 3.06 8.16
CA GLU A 126 -18.56 3.55 6.91
C GLU A 126 -18.52 2.44 5.85
N LYS A 127 -19.43 2.50 4.87
CA LYS A 127 -19.44 1.52 3.77
C LYS A 127 -18.23 1.71 2.88
N PHE A 128 -17.55 0.61 2.56
CA PHE A 128 -16.39 0.60 1.65
C PHE A 128 -16.68 1.37 0.36
N LYS A 129 -17.86 1.14 -0.26
CA LYS A 129 -18.27 1.82 -1.50
C LYS A 129 -18.19 3.33 -1.39
N HIS A 130 -18.66 3.91 -0.29
CA HIS A 130 -18.67 5.37 -0.11
C HIS A 130 -17.24 5.91 -0.03
N LEU A 131 -16.38 5.24 0.74
CA LEU A 131 -14.98 5.60 0.90
C LEU A 131 -14.19 5.45 -0.42
N TYR A 132 -14.42 4.36 -1.14
CA TYR A 132 -13.83 4.09 -2.45
C TYR A 132 -14.11 5.22 -3.45
N PHE A 133 -15.39 5.59 -3.64
CA PHE A 133 -15.73 6.69 -4.55
C PHE A 133 -15.27 8.05 -4.04
N GLY A 134 -15.23 8.26 -2.72
CA GLY A 134 -14.59 9.42 -2.11
C GLY A 134 -13.12 9.55 -2.53
N ILE A 135 -12.36 8.46 -2.43
CA ILE A 135 -10.96 8.41 -2.85
C ILE A 135 -10.80 8.66 -4.35
N LEU A 136 -11.66 8.07 -5.18
CA LEU A 136 -11.55 8.26 -6.63
C LEU A 136 -11.79 9.73 -7.05
N ASN A 137 -12.73 10.41 -6.39
CA ASN A 137 -13.12 11.77 -6.73
C ASN A 137 -12.23 12.84 -6.09
N HIS A 138 -11.76 12.60 -4.87
CA HIS A 138 -11.04 13.61 -4.08
C HIS A 138 -9.56 13.25 -3.82
N GLY A 139 -9.13 12.04 -4.20
CA GLY A 139 -7.82 11.52 -3.89
C GLY A 139 -7.73 10.98 -2.46
N CYS A 140 -6.51 10.72 -2.02
CA CYS A 140 -6.22 10.35 -0.63
C CYS A 140 -5.45 11.48 0.03
N MET A 141 -6.12 12.16 0.97
CA MET A 141 -5.56 13.16 1.88
C MET A 141 -6.25 13.02 3.23
#